data_AF-A0A2T2NUK8-F1
#
_entry.id   AF-A0A2T2NUK8-F1
#
_cell.length_a   1.000
_cell.length_b   1.000
_cell.length_c   1.000
_cell.angle_alpha   90.00
_cell.angle_beta   90.00
_cell.angle_gamma   90.00
#
_symmetry.space_group_name_H-M   'P 1'
#
loop_
_entity.id
_entity.type
_entity.pdbx_description
1 polymer ?
#
loop_
_entity_poly.entity_id
_entity_poly.type
_entity_poly.pdbx_seq_one_letter_code
_entity_poly.pdbx_strand_id
1 'polypeptide(L)'
;MRWGAVAAMWGTTFAQTAPGFPVHVSETLDVAYGANIVSPAGELIPRSGRAILLMVDSDVPRNGTRVEILHWLVSGVTLVEGNSSALNIPSVGEAFYLAPNPPPQDIPHHYTFMLFTQEDETFSVPEQFEALLQTRIFFNTSAFVEAAGLTPIAANYMRVQNLTGTPTVSYPPPRATNETASTSSPVEFPGGASAMTLEGRMAWIWSVASLAAGLAAFLL
;
A
#
# COMPACT_ATOMS: atom_id res chain seq x y z
N MET A 1 43.23 50.98 4.69
CA MET A 1 42.40 49.76 4.58
C MET A 1 43.02 48.67 5.45
N ARG A 2 42.39 48.34 6.58
CA ARG A 2 42.82 47.27 7.48
C ARG A 2 42.09 46.00 7.07
N TRP A 3 42.84 44.98 6.66
CA TRP A 3 42.31 43.66 6.33
C TRP A 3 42.05 42.90 7.64
N GLY A 4 40.79 42.57 7.92
CA GLY A 4 40.42 41.67 9.01
C GLY A 4 40.61 40.23 8.56
N ALA A 5 41.49 39.50 9.25
CA ALA A 5 41.61 38.05 9.06
C ALA A 5 40.39 37.36 9.68
N VAL A 6 39.59 36.69 8.86
CA VAL A 6 38.56 35.75 9.32
C VAL A 6 39.27 34.43 9.61
N ALA A 7 39.35 34.05 10.89
CA ALA A 7 39.83 32.73 11.28
C ALA A 7 38.74 31.69 10.98
N ALA A 8 39.00 30.80 10.01
CA ALA A 8 38.19 29.61 9.82
C ALA A 8 38.55 28.60 10.93
N MET A 9 37.64 28.41 11.87
CA MET A 9 37.76 27.40 12.91
C MET A 9 37.34 26.05 12.28
N TRP A 10 38.32 25.24 11.88
CA TRP A 10 38.10 23.88 11.41
C TRP A 10 37.79 22.99 12.61
N GLY A 11 36.54 22.56 12.75
CA GLY A 11 36.12 21.63 13.80
C GLY A 11 36.65 20.23 13.49
N THR A 12 37.61 19.74 14.27
CA THR A 12 38.02 18.34 14.24
C THR A 12 36.99 17.53 15.02
N THR A 13 36.28 16.61 14.38
CA THR A 13 35.45 15.63 15.07
C THR A 13 36.38 14.66 15.82
N PHE A 14 36.38 14.69 17.15
CA PHE A 14 37.06 13.65 17.92
C PHE A 14 36.32 12.33 17.75
N ALA A 15 37.05 11.23 17.81
CA ALA A 15 36.49 9.90 18.00
C ALA A 15 35.62 9.87 19.27
N GLN A 16 34.37 9.42 19.14
CA GLN A 16 33.37 9.51 20.20
C GLN A 16 32.82 8.12 20.51
N THR A 17 32.84 7.76 21.79
CA THR A 17 32.12 6.61 22.33
C THR A 17 30.89 7.09 23.10
N ALA A 18 29.89 6.24 23.28
CA ALA A 18 28.68 6.62 24.00
C ALA A 18 29.00 7.10 25.44
N PRO A 19 28.24 8.06 26.00
CA PRO A 19 28.42 8.49 27.38
C PRO A 19 28.44 7.30 28.35
N GLY A 20 29.49 7.21 29.19
CA GLY A 20 29.67 6.11 30.15
C GLY A 20 30.27 4.82 29.58
N PHE A 21 30.65 4.78 28.30
CA PHE A 21 31.33 3.62 27.72
C PHE A 21 32.79 3.53 28.20
N PRO A 22 33.29 2.36 28.65
CA PRO A 22 34.57 2.24 29.36
C PRO A 22 35.81 2.23 28.45
N VAL A 23 35.62 2.13 27.13
CA VAL A 23 36.71 2.11 26.14
C VAL A 23 36.70 3.45 25.40
N HIS A 24 37.87 4.05 25.24
CA HIS A 24 38.04 5.28 24.47
C HIS A 24 38.97 5.01 23.28
N VAL A 25 38.64 5.59 22.14
CA VAL A 25 39.42 5.48 20.90
C VAL A 25 39.73 6.89 20.40
N SER A 26 40.83 7.05 19.66
CA SER A 26 41.28 8.33 19.09
C SER A 26 40.94 8.48 17.62
N GLU A 27 40.64 7.38 16.93
CA GLU A 27 40.29 7.33 15.51
C GLU A 27 38.77 7.40 15.30
N THR A 28 38.33 8.22 14.34
CA THR A 28 36.92 8.33 13.96
C THR A 28 36.50 7.14 13.12
N LEU A 29 35.34 6.56 13.43
CA LEU A 29 34.70 5.51 12.64
C LEU A 29 33.42 6.08 12.01
N ASP A 30 33.36 6.06 10.68
CA ASP A 30 32.11 6.34 9.97
C ASP A 30 31.18 5.13 10.08
N VAL A 31 29.98 5.36 10.61
CA VAL A 31 28.96 4.33 10.78
C VAL A 31 27.79 4.66 9.85
N ALA A 32 27.41 3.70 9.02
CA ALA A 32 26.19 3.76 8.23
C ALA A 32 25.16 2.75 8.76
N TYR A 33 23.89 3.16 8.85
CA TYR A 33 22.76 2.32 9.18
C TYR A 33 21.70 2.43 8.07
N GLY A 34 21.61 1.40 7.22
CA GLY A 34 20.84 1.47 5.98
C GLY A 34 21.42 2.53 5.04
N ALA A 35 20.58 3.48 4.60
CA ALA A 35 20.98 4.61 3.78
C ALA A 35 21.43 5.85 4.60
N ASN A 36 21.33 5.81 5.94
CA ASN A 36 21.68 6.94 6.80
C ASN A 36 23.13 6.83 7.26
N ILE A 37 23.93 7.88 7.06
CA ILE A 37 25.25 8.03 7.66
C ILE A 37 25.04 8.69 9.03
N VAL A 38 25.54 8.07 10.10
CA VAL A 38 25.39 8.61 11.46
C VAL A 38 26.29 9.83 11.62
N SER A 39 25.72 11.04 11.62
CA SER A 39 26.47 12.28 11.79
C SER A 39 25.57 13.44 12.25
N PRO A 40 25.71 13.93 13.49
CA PRO A 40 26.78 13.67 14.46
C PRO A 40 26.62 12.33 15.22
N ALA A 41 27.66 11.92 15.96
CA ALA A 41 27.56 10.74 16.83
C ALA A 41 26.44 10.93 17.87
N GLY A 42 25.62 9.89 18.05
CA GLY A 42 24.42 9.96 18.90
C GLY A 42 23.18 10.52 18.18
N GLU A 43 23.25 10.77 16.87
CA GLU A 43 22.06 11.06 16.05
C GLU A 43 21.02 9.94 16.18
N LEU A 44 19.75 10.34 16.33
CA LEU A 44 18.62 9.42 16.32
C LEU A 44 18.36 8.98 14.88
N ILE A 45 18.75 7.74 14.57
CA ILE A 45 18.50 7.18 13.24
C ILE A 45 17.11 6.55 13.19
N PRO A 46 16.26 6.90 12.20
CA PRO A 46 14.99 6.22 11.99
C PRO A 46 15.23 4.74 11.72
N ARG A 47 14.49 3.87 12.44
CA ARG A 47 14.53 2.42 12.21
C ARG A 47 14.09 2.14 10.77
N SER A 48 14.66 1.13 10.11
CA SER A 48 14.24 0.71 8.77
C SER A 48 12.73 0.50 8.74
N GLY A 49 12.01 1.37 8.03
CA GLY A 49 10.58 1.54 8.18
C GLY A 49 9.80 0.36 7.63
N ARG A 50 9.06 -0.33 8.51
CA ARG A 50 7.88 -1.08 8.08
C ARG A 50 6.77 -0.09 7.78
N ALA A 51 5.86 -0.49 6.93
CA ALA A 51 4.69 0.28 6.58
C ALA A 51 3.44 -0.58 6.64
N ILE A 52 2.31 0.10 6.75
CA ILE A 52 0.98 -0.49 6.62
C ILE A 52 0.40 -0.05 5.29
N LEU A 53 -0.05 -1.00 4.48
CA LEU A 53 -0.73 -0.76 3.21
C LEU A 53 -2.23 -0.98 3.38
N LEU A 54 -2.99 0.00 2.92
CA LEU A 54 -4.45 0.00 2.90
C LEU A 54 -4.94 0.20 1.47
N MET A 55 -5.91 -0.60 1.03
CA MET A 55 -6.59 -0.44 -0.25
C MET A 55 -8.10 -0.32 -0.03
N VAL A 56 -8.70 0.74 -0.55
CA VAL A 56 -10.14 1.04 -0.36
C VAL A 56 -10.79 1.41 -1.69
N ASP A 57 -11.97 0.86 -1.95
CA ASP A 57 -12.89 1.31 -3.01
C ASP A 57 -13.90 2.29 -2.39
N SER A 58 -13.95 3.53 -2.88
CA SER A 58 -14.83 4.58 -2.32
C SER A 58 -16.18 4.75 -3.04
N ASP A 59 -16.39 4.01 -4.13
CA ASP A 59 -17.52 4.23 -5.04
C ASP A 59 -18.55 3.10 -5.03
N VAL A 60 -18.56 2.25 -4.00
CA VAL A 60 -19.47 1.10 -4.02
C VAL A 60 -20.92 1.54 -3.83
N PRO A 61 -21.85 1.22 -4.76
CA PRO A 61 -23.23 1.62 -4.64
C PRO A 61 -23.96 0.79 -3.58
N ARG A 62 -24.57 1.47 -2.60
CA ARG A 62 -25.44 0.87 -1.56
C ARG A 62 -26.59 1.80 -1.22
N ASN A 63 -27.81 1.29 -1.28
CA ASN A 63 -29.04 1.99 -0.86
C ASN A 63 -29.16 3.43 -1.40
N GLY A 64 -28.84 3.65 -2.68
CA GLY A 64 -28.90 4.98 -3.31
C GLY A 64 -27.75 5.92 -2.94
N THR A 65 -26.69 5.42 -2.29
CA THR A 65 -25.50 6.17 -1.91
C THR A 65 -24.22 5.41 -2.28
N ARG A 66 -23.05 6.06 -2.20
CA ARG A 66 -21.74 5.45 -2.40
C ARG A 66 -21.07 5.22 -1.05
N VAL A 67 -20.52 4.04 -0.82
CA VAL A 67 -19.86 3.65 0.43
C VAL A 67 -18.45 3.15 0.17
N GLU A 68 -17.63 3.19 1.22
CA GLU A 68 -16.27 2.66 1.20
C GLU A 68 -16.27 1.15 1.51
N ILE A 69 -15.46 0.41 0.76
CA ILE A 69 -15.14 -1.01 0.99
C ILE A 69 -13.64 -1.21 1.15
N LEU A 70 -13.26 -1.98 2.18
CA LEU A 70 -11.88 -2.43 2.39
C LEU A 70 -11.50 -3.57 1.42
N HIS A 71 -10.56 -3.31 0.53
CA HIS A 71 -10.03 -4.32 -0.40
C HIS A 71 -8.80 -5.05 0.15
N TRP A 72 -7.92 -4.35 0.87
CA TRP A 72 -6.69 -4.93 1.40
C TRP A 72 -6.21 -4.15 2.62
N LEU A 73 -5.79 -4.87 3.67
CA LEU A 73 -5.04 -4.32 4.80
C LEU A 73 -3.90 -5.28 5.11
N VAL A 74 -2.68 -4.77 5.09
CA VAL A 74 -1.48 -5.55 5.38
C VAL A 74 -0.43 -4.68 6.08
N SER A 75 0.02 -5.13 7.25
CA SER A 75 1.16 -4.56 7.97
C SER A 75 2.48 -5.24 7.59
N GLY A 76 3.60 -4.68 8.04
CA GLY A 76 4.93 -5.26 7.82
C GLY A 76 5.45 -5.11 6.39
N VAL A 77 4.87 -4.21 5.59
CA VAL A 77 5.34 -3.90 4.25
C VAL A 77 6.72 -3.25 4.31
N THR A 78 7.64 -3.68 3.46
CA THR A 78 8.98 -3.07 3.35
C THR A 78 9.26 -2.67 1.91
N LEU A 79 10.32 -1.91 1.68
CA LEU A 79 10.88 -1.76 0.34
C LEU A 79 11.57 -3.06 -0.09
N VAL A 80 11.60 -3.32 -1.39
CA VAL A 80 12.47 -4.34 -1.98
C VAL A 80 13.91 -3.86 -1.89
N GLU A 81 14.81 -4.71 -1.43
CA GLU A 81 16.24 -4.39 -1.32
C GLU A 81 16.80 -3.99 -2.70
N GLY A 82 17.46 -2.83 -2.78
CA GLY A 82 17.98 -2.28 -4.03
C GLY A 82 16.94 -1.67 -4.96
N ASN A 83 15.66 -1.62 -4.60
CA ASN A 83 14.60 -0.96 -5.37
C ASN A 83 13.66 -0.16 -4.48
N SER A 84 13.91 1.15 -4.39
CA SER A 84 13.09 2.09 -3.60
C SER A 84 11.69 2.36 -4.17
N SER A 85 11.36 1.83 -5.34
CA SER A 85 10.06 2.00 -6.00
C SER A 85 9.17 0.75 -5.95
N ALA A 86 9.67 -0.34 -5.37
CA ALA A 86 8.93 -1.59 -5.24
C ALA A 86 8.74 -1.94 -3.77
N LEU A 87 7.53 -2.42 -3.45
CA LEU A 87 7.17 -2.89 -2.12
C LEU A 87 7.29 -4.41 -2.05
N ASN A 88 7.91 -4.90 -0.99
CA ASN A 88 7.80 -6.28 -0.55
C ASN A 88 6.61 -6.36 0.42
N ILE A 89 5.56 -7.06 0.02
CA ILE A 89 4.31 -7.13 0.76
C ILE A 89 4.16 -8.55 1.33
N PRO A 90 4.00 -8.70 2.67
CA PRO A 90 3.80 -10.00 3.29
C PRO A 90 2.59 -10.76 2.73
N SER A 91 2.68 -12.10 2.70
CA SER A 91 1.59 -12.96 2.24
C SER A 91 0.43 -13.06 3.23
N VAL A 92 0.68 -12.74 4.50
CA VAL A 92 -0.32 -12.66 5.56
C VAL A 92 -0.59 -11.19 5.85
N GLY A 93 -1.86 -10.83 5.95
CA GLY A 93 -2.30 -9.48 6.33
C GLY A 93 -3.59 -9.55 7.13
N GLU A 94 -3.98 -8.41 7.69
CA GLU A 94 -5.15 -8.27 8.55
C GLU A 94 -6.46 -8.43 7.76
N ALA A 95 -6.47 -8.01 6.49
CA ALA A 95 -7.56 -8.31 5.56
C ALA A 95 -6.99 -8.65 4.19
N PHE A 96 -7.06 -9.93 3.77
CA PHE A 96 -6.54 -10.40 2.48
C PHE A 96 -7.06 -9.60 1.27
N TYR A 97 -6.22 -9.47 0.25
CA TYR A 97 -6.56 -8.76 -0.99
C TYR A 97 -7.83 -9.31 -1.65
N LEU A 98 -8.77 -8.41 -1.96
CA LEU A 98 -9.90 -8.67 -2.86
C LEU A 98 -9.67 -7.93 -4.17
N ALA A 99 -9.78 -8.64 -5.28
CA ALA A 99 -9.64 -8.04 -6.60
C ALA A 99 -10.77 -7.03 -6.88
N PRO A 100 -10.49 -5.92 -7.61
CA PRO A 100 -11.50 -5.04 -8.15
C PRO A 100 -12.61 -5.80 -8.88
N ASN A 101 -13.86 -5.50 -8.54
CA ASN A 101 -15.03 -6.10 -9.18
C ASN A 101 -16.21 -5.12 -9.19
N PRO A 102 -16.09 -3.98 -9.89
CA PRO A 102 -17.15 -2.99 -9.93
C PRO A 102 -18.39 -3.54 -10.64
N PRO A 103 -19.61 -3.09 -10.27
CA PRO A 103 -20.83 -3.53 -10.91
C PRO A 103 -20.88 -3.22 -12.42
N PRO A 104 -21.56 -4.06 -13.23
CA PRO A 104 -21.78 -3.82 -14.66
C PRO A 104 -22.36 -2.45 -14.97
N GLN A 105 -21.76 -1.73 -15.92
CA GLN A 105 -22.18 -0.41 -16.41
C GLN A 105 -22.27 0.68 -15.32
N ASP A 106 -21.61 0.50 -14.18
CA ASP A 106 -21.44 1.56 -13.22
C ASP A 106 -20.32 2.52 -13.67
N ILE A 107 -20.13 3.63 -12.95
CA ILE A 107 -19.00 4.53 -13.14
C ILE A 107 -17.66 3.80 -12.89
N PRO A 108 -16.52 4.31 -13.35
CA PRO A 108 -15.23 3.81 -12.89
C PRO A 108 -15.07 4.04 -11.39
N HIS A 109 -14.84 2.97 -10.62
CA HIS A 109 -14.60 3.01 -9.19
C HIS A 109 -13.14 3.37 -8.88
N HIS A 110 -12.90 4.16 -7.84
CA HIS A 110 -11.57 4.53 -7.37
C HIS A 110 -11.07 3.58 -6.29
N TYR A 111 -10.04 2.80 -6.64
CA TYR A 111 -9.32 1.93 -5.74
C TYR A 111 -8.06 2.66 -5.27
N THR A 112 -8.11 3.18 -4.05
CA THR A 112 -7.04 4.00 -3.47
C THR A 112 -6.14 3.14 -2.60
N PHE A 113 -4.85 3.17 -2.90
CA PHE A 113 -3.78 2.59 -2.10
C PHE A 113 -3.15 3.67 -1.23
N MET A 114 -3.06 3.44 0.07
CA MET A 114 -2.40 4.33 1.02
C MET A 114 -1.37 3.56 1.80
N LEU A 115 -0.20 4.16 1.97
CA LEU A 115 0.91 3.65 2.76
C LEU A 115 1.07 4.51 4.01
N PHE A 116 1.16 3.88 5.17
CA PHE A 116 1.31 4.54 6.48
C PHE A 116 2.59 4.08 7.18
N THR A 117 3.11 4.90 8.08
CA THR A 117 4.21 4.50 8.98
C THR A 117 3.76 3.37 9.90
N GLN A 118 4.64 2.40 10.12
CA GLN A 118 4.47 1.42 11.18
C GLN A 118 5.60 1.60 12.21
N GLU A 119 5.25 2.22 13.34
CA GLU A 119 6.22 2.53 14.39
C GLU A 119 6.57 1.28 15.22
N ASP A 120 5.57 0.43 15.47
CA ASP A 120 5.72 -0.77 16.28
C ASP A 120 6.17 -2.01 15.48
N GLU A 121 6.78 -2.96 16.17
CA GLU A 121 7.15 -4.25 15.57
C GLU A 121 5.93 -5.02 15.09
N THR A 122 4.83 -4.90 15.83
CA THR A 122 3.57 -5.61 15.59
C THR A 122 2.47 -4.57 15.47
N PHE A 123 1.74 -4.61 14.36
CA PHE A 123 0.53 -3.83 14.19
C PHE A 123 -0.66 -4.58 14.78
N SER A 124 -1.61 -3.86 15.38
CA SER A 124 -2.88 -4.41 15.84
C SER A 124 -4.01 -3.54 15.32
N VAL A 125 -5.04 -4.18 14.79
CA VAL A 125 -6.23 -3.47 14.32
C VAL A 125 -7.01 -2.97 15.53
N PRO A 126 -7.50 -1.72 15.54
CA PRO A 126 -8.34 -1.26 16.64
C PRO A 126 -9.60 -2.11 16.77
N GLU A 127 -9.95 -2.48 18.00
CA GLU A 127 -10.99 -3.47 18.32
C GLU A 127 -12.32 -3.23 17.57
N GLN A 128 -12.73 -1.96 17.45
CA GLN A 128 -13.97 -1.57 16.77
C GLN A 128 -13.98 -1.85 15.26
N PHE A 129 -12.83 -2.17 14.65
CA PHE A 129 -12.70 -2.52 13.23
C PHE A 129 -12.49 -4.02 12.99
N GLU A 130 -12.25 -4.85 14.01
CA GLU A 130 -11.96 -6.27 13.80
C GLU A 130 -13.11 -7.00 13.08
N ALA A 131 -14.36 -6.74 13.47
CA ALA A 131 -15.53 -7.29 12.81
C ALA A 131 -15.69 -6.78 11.36
N LEU A 132 -15.20 -5.57 11.07
CA LEU A 132 -15.23 -4.98 9.74
C LEU A 132 -14.19 -5.58 8.80
N LEU A 133 -13.14 -6.25 9.29
CA LEU A 133 -12.17 -6.93 8.41
C LEU A 133 -12.82 -8.10 7.64
N GLN A 134 -13.88 -8.69 8.21
CA GLN A 134 -14.64 -9.77 7.58
C GLN A 134 -15.67 -9.25 6.58
N THR A 135 -16.49 -8.27 7.01
CA THR A 135 -17.60 -7.76 6.19
C THR A 135 -17.15 -6.72 5.18
N ARG A 136 -16.13 -5.91 5.51
CA ARG A 136 -15.43 -4.90 4.69
C ARG A 136 -16.27 -3.74 4.18
N ILE A 137 -17.59 -3.82 4.29
CA ILE A 137 -18.54 -2.82 3.82
C ILE A 137 -18.73 -1.76 4.90
N PHE A 138 -18.93 -0.50 4.48
CA PHE A 138 -19.01 0.65 5.37
C PHE A 138 -17.70 0.88 6.15
N PHE A 139 -16.57 0.49 5.56
CA PHE A 139 -15.28 0.86 6.11
C PHE A 139 -15.16 2.38 6.11
N ASN A 140 -14.66 2.98 7.19
CA ASN A 140 -14.43 4.41 7.24
C ASN A 140 -12.94 4.65 7.38
N THR A 141 -12.31 5.04 6.27
CA THR A 141 -10.86 5.23 6.19
C THR A 141 -10.36 6.24 7.22
N SER A 142 -11.02 7.39 7.33
CA SER A 142 -10.58 8.45 8.26
C SER A 142 -10.68 8.00 9.71
N ALA A 143 -11.79 7.36 10.09
CA ALA A 143 -11.97 6.84 11.44
C ALA A 143 -10.98 5.72 11.77
N PHE A 144 -10.64 4.87 10.80
CA PHE A 144 -9.63 3.82 10.97
C PHE A 144 -8.24 4.43 11.18
N VAL A 145 -7.83 5.37 10.32
CA VAL A 145 -6.54 6.05 10.41
C VAL A 145 -6.37 6.76 11.75
N GLU A 146 -7.42 7.45 12.20
CA GLU A 146 -7.43 8.12 13.51
C GLU A 146 -7.32 7.12 14.66
N ALA A 147 -8.16 6.08 14.66
CA ALA A 147 -8.19 5.07 15.73
C ALA A 147 -6.90 4.25 15.83
N ALA A 148 -6.27 3.97 14.68
CA ALA A 148 -5.02 3.22 14.61
C ALA A 148 -3.78 4.12 14.77
N GLY A 149 -3.94 5.43 14.92
CA GLY A 149 -2.83 6.37 15.08
C GLY A 149 -1.89 6.43 13.88
N LEU A 150 -2.41 6.22 12.67
CA LEU A 150 -1.58 6.07 11.47
C LEU A 150 -1.19 7.41 10.86
N THR A 151 0.07 7.53 10.46
CA THR A 151 0.58 8.70 9.73
C THR A 151 0.79 8.35 8.25
N PRO A 152 0.16 9.07 7.30
CA PRO A 152 0.28 8.75 5.88
C PRO A 152 1.67 9.11 5.33
N ILE A 153 2.23 8.23 4.50
CA ILE A 153 3.53 8.40 3.82
C ILE A 153 3.31 8.72 2.34
N ALA A 154 2.49 7.89 1.68
CA ALA A 154 2.28 7.94 0.24
C ALA A 154 0.91 7.38 -0.12
N ALA A 155 0.40 7.78 -1.27
CA ALA A 155 -0.81 7.22 -1.84
C ALA A 155 -0.73 7.17 -3.36
N ASN A 156 -1.47 6.26 -3.95
CA ASN A 156 -1.76 6.21 -5.38
C ASN A 156 -3.14 5.59 -5.58
N TYR A 157 -3.75 5.74 -6.75
CA TYR A 157 -5.03 5.10 -7.02
C TYR A 157 -5.11 4.58 -8.45
N MET A 158 -6.03 3.64 -8.66
CA MET A 158 -6.43 3.19 -9.99
C MET A 158 -7.93 3.28 -10.14
N ARG A 159 -8.39 3.36 -11.39
CA ARG A 159 -9.82 3.35 -11.72
C ARG A 159 -10.14 2.09 -12.50
N VAL A 160 -11.15 1.36 -12.05
CA VAL A 160 -11.62 0.14 -12.73
C VAL A 160 -13.11 0.28 -13.02
N GLN A 161 -13.51 -0.09 -14.23
CA GLN A 161 -14.90 -0.07 -14.68
C GLN A 161 -15.24 -1.39 -15.35
N ASN A 162 -16.43 -1.92 -15.07
CA ASN A 162 -16.96 -3.07 -15.77
C ASN A 162 -17.88 -2.61 -16.92
N LEU A 163 -17.35 -2.64 -18.14
CA LEU A 163 -18.06 -2.24 -19.36
C LEU A 163 -18.91 -3.37 -19.97
N THR A 164 -18.98 -4.53 -19.33
CA THR A 164 -19.70 -5.70 -19.84
C THR A 164 -20.97 -5.95 -19.03
N GLY A 165 -22.02 -6.42 -19.71
CA GLY A 165 -23.31 -6.73 -19.08
C GLY A 165 -24.29 -5.54 -19.03
N THR A 166 -25.47 -5.81 -18.45
CA THR A 166 -26.57 -4.85 -18.27
C THR A 166 -26.65 -4.46 -16.79
N PRO A 167 -26.83 -3.17 -16.44
CA PRO A 167 -26.99 -2.78 -15.05
C PRO A 167 -28.23 -3.46 -14.46
N THR A 168 -28.08 -4.08 -13.30
CA THR A 168 -29.19 -4.72 -12.58
C THR A 168 -29.93 -3.73 -11.68
N VAL A 169 -29.37 -2.53 -11.47
CA VAL A 169 -29.91 -1.46 -10.64
C VAL A 169 -29.59 -0.09 -11.24
N SER A 170 -30.33 0.94 -10.82
CA SER A 170 -29.91 2.33 -11.05
C SER A 170 -28.84 2.70 -10.03
N TYR A 171 -27.72 3.25 -10.51
CA TYR A 171 -26.60 3.64 -9.66
C TYR A 171 -26.72 5.09 -9.17
N PRO A 172 -26.24 5.39 -7.95
CA PRO A 172 -26.18 6.75 -7.45
C PRO A 172 -25.15 7.58 -8.23
N PRO A 173 -25.25 8.91 -8.18
CA PRO A 173 -24.28 9.78 -8.85
C PRO A 173 -22.86 9.56 -8.32
N PRO A 174 -21.83 9.95 -9.11
CA PRO A 174 -20.44 9.97 -8.63
C PRO A 174 -20.30 10.80 -7.36
N ARG A 175 -19.37 10.41 -6.48
CA ARG A 175 -18.97 11.27 -5.37
C ARG A 175 -18.37 12.57 -5.92
N ALA A 176 -18.60 13.69 -5.25
CA ALA A 176 -17.98 14.97 -5.62
C ALA A 176 -16.45 14.84 -5.52
N THR A 177 -15.74 15.12 -6.60
CA THR A 177 -14.27 15.16 -6.64
C THR A 177 -13.78 16.61 -6.56
N ASN A 178 -12.63 16.81 -5.92
CA ASN A 178 -11.88 18.08 -5.99
C ASN A 178 -10.89 18.11 -7.18
N GLU A 179 -11.02 17.19 -8.14
CA GLU A 179 -10.03 17.00 -9.21
C GLU A 179 -10.48 17.57 -10.57
N THR A 180 -9.57 18.29 -11.22
CA THR A 180 -9.62 18.62 -12.65
C THR A 180 -9.47 17.33 -13.46
N ALA A 181 -10.51 16.95 -14.20
CA ALA A 181 -10.56 15.71 -14.97
C ALA A 181 -9.38 15.62 -15.96
N SER A 182 -8.49 14.65 -15.74
CA SER A 182 -7.52 14.20 -16.74
C SER A 182 -8.08 12.96 -17.44
N THR A 183 -8.37 13.09 -18.73
CA THR A 183 -8.92 12.03 -19.58
C THR A 183 -7.81 11.03 -19.94
N SER A 184 -7.69 9.93 -19.19
CA SER A 184 -6.91 8.76 -19.62
C SER A 184 -7.86 7.65 -20.08
N SER A 185 -7.63 7.11 -21.27
CA SER A 185 -8.34 5.92 -21.76
C SER A 185 -7.97 4.70 -20.90
N PRO A 186 -8.90 3.81 -20.55
CA PRO A 186 -8.59 2.56 -19.85
C PRO A 186 -7.62 1.69 -20.66
N VAL A 187 -6.64 1.08 -19.99
CA VAL A 187 -5.81 0.02 -20.59
C VAL A 187 -6.55 -1.30 -20.42
N GLU A 188 -6.68 -2.07 -21.51
CA GLU A 188 -7.33 -3.38 -21.51
C GLU A 188 -6.51 -4.37 -20.66
N PHE A 189 -7.17 -5.11 -19.75
CA PHE A 189 -6.53 -6.17 -18.97
C PHE A 189 -6.23 -7.37 -19.88
N PRO A 190 -4.96 -7.73 -20.11
CA PRO A 190 -4.61 -8.88 -20.95
C PRO A 190 -4.80 -10.17 -20.14
N GLY A 191 -6.04 -10.47 -19.76
CA GLY A 191 -6.42 -11.79 -19.26
C GLY A 191 -6.40 -12.79 -20.42
N GLY A 192 -5.22 -13.19 -20.86
CA GLY A 192 -5.03 -14.03 -22.04
C GLY A 192 -4.60 -15.45 -21.67
N ALA A 193 -5.56 -16.38 -21.58
CA ALA A 193 -5.27 -17.77 -21.89
C ALA A 193 -4.70 -17.80 -23.32
N SER A 194 -3.46 -18.28 -23.48
CA SER A 194 -2.88 -18.44 -24.82
C SER A 194 -3.64 -19.52 -25.57
N ALA A 195 -4.44 -19.13 -26.57
CA ALA A 195 -4.96 -20.06 -27.56
C ALA A 195 -3.79 -20.56 -28.42
N MET A 196 -3.28 -21.75 -28.13
CA MET A 196 -2.32 -22.44 -29.00
C MET A 196 -3.11 -23.15 -30.10
N THR A 197 -3.14 -22.57 -31.30
CA THR A 197 -3.68 -23.22 -32.50
C THR A 197 -2.67 -24.22 -33.04
N LEU A 198 -2.89 -25.51 -32.79
CA LEU A 198 -2.23 -26.59 -33.54
C LEU A 198 -3.22 -27.15 -34.56
N GLU A 199 -2.93 -26.91 -35.83
CA GLU A 199 -3.53 -27.53 -37.02
C GLU A 199 -5.04 -27.79 -36.97
N GLY A 200 -5.84 -26.70 -36.92
CA GLY A 200 -7.22 -26.71 -37.40
C GLY A 200 -8.26 -27.44 -36.55
N ARG A 201 -7.93 -27.88 -35.34
CA ARG A 201 -8.92 -28.42 -34.38
C ARG A 201 -8.78 -27.67 -33.06
N MET A 202 -9.82 -26.95 -32.66
CA MET A 202 -9.86 -26.32 -31.34
C MET A 202 -9.84 -27.43 -30.27
N ALA A 203 -8.71 -27.58 -29.59
CA ALA A 203 -8.58 -28.42 -28.41
C ALA A 203 -8.41 -27.51 -27.20
N TRP A 204 -9.40 -27.54 -26.31
CA TRP A 204 -9.30 -26.91 -25.00
C TRP A 204 -8.35 -27.77 -24.14
N ILE A 205 -7.09 -27.37 -24.03
CA ILE A 205 -6.18 -27.96 -23.05
C ILE A 205 -6.49 -27.28 -21.72
N TRP A 206 -7.23 -27.99 -20.85
CA TRP A 206 -7.30 -27.65 -19.44
C TRP A 206 -5.94 -27.92 -18.82
N SER A 207 -5.09 -26.90 -18.71
CA SER A 207 -3.95 -26.97 -17.81
C SER A 207 -4.48 -26.89 -16.38
N VAL A 208 -4.67 -28.07 -15.79
CA VAL A 208 -5.00 -28.25 -14.38
C VAL A 208 -3.76 -27.83 -13.56
N ALA A 209 -3.79 -26.62 -13.03
CA ALA A 209 -3.13 -26.31 -11.76
C ALA A 209 -4.17 -26.47 -10.64
N SER A 210 -4.48 -27.73 -10.32
CA SER A 210 -5.06 -28.18 -9.05
C SER A 210 -4.28 -27.61 -7.85
N LEU A 211 -4.81 -27.31 -6.66
CA LEU A 211 -6.08 -27.43 -5.93
C LEU A 211 -5.85 -26.51 -4.68
N ALA A 212 -6.76 -25.70 -4.14
CA ALA A 212 -8.04 -26.09 -3.55
C ALA A 212 -8.93 -24.87 -3.18
N ALA A 213 -10.21 -25.18 -2.94
CA ALA A 213 -11.37 -24.35 -2.61
C ALA A 213 -11.94 -23.57 -3.82
N GLY A 214 -13.08 -23.93 -4.44
CA GLY A 214 -14.24 -24.70 -3.99
C GLY A 214 -15.47 -23.89 -4.40
N LEU A 215 -16.12 -24.26 -5.50
CA LEU A 215 -17.27 -23.54 -6.07
C LEU A 215 -18.58 -24.25 -5.73
N ALA A 216 -19.40 -23.56 -4.93
CA ALA A 216 -20.86 -23.37 -4.93
C ALA A 216 -21.88 -24.55 -5.13
N ALA A 217 -22.71 -24.72 -4.09
CA ALA A 217 -24.19 -24.55 -4.03
C ALA A 217 -25.21 -25.31 -4.93
N PHE A 218 -26.18 -25.93 -4.21
CA PHE A 218 -27.66 -25.99 -4.38
C PHE A 218 -28.38 -27.03 -5.30
N LEU A 219 -29.25 -27.80 -4.63
CA LEU A 219 -30.55 -28.44 -4.96
C LEU A 219 -31.02 -28.57 -6.42
N LEU A 220 -31.24 -29.82 -6.83
CA LEU A 220 -32.57 -30.46 -6.98
C LEU A 220 -32.44 -31.96 -6.76
#